data_AF-A0A6I2VCL8-F1
#
_entry.id   AF-A0A6I2VCL8-F1
#
_cell.length_a   1.000
_cell.length_b   1.000
_cell.length_c   1.000
_cell.angle_alpha   90.00
_cell.angle_beta   90.00
_cell.angle_gamma   90.00
#
_symmetry.space_group_name_H-M   'P 1'
#
loop_
_entity.id
_entity.type
_entity.pdbx_description
1 polymer ?
#
loop_
_entity_poly.entity_id
_entity_poly.type
_entity_poly.pdbx_seq_one_letter_code
_entity_poly.pdbx_strand_id
1 'polypeptide(L)'
;MIRIGSLGSRSTALVDERGALFCEALGWSLDWWIGADDRWRVPARENSVRQSRLADGPVVRTAVRVPSGDAVQTAYAVRAPHELVIWEIENDSPAAFVVALVIKGARAVNAAENIIFIDRRWGITTTRPASRWSVGRAEEVDVEVCGGTARTGSFPPTADRAGRITGAFLFPVAHRTRLRFAISLSGSERSAPDIDLATLPDSDAVARGWDAHLARGLRVELPDAQIMSALRSAQAEALLTASRNRPAPDLVAGLEDWGFDAEAATAWARLTTRARRRYRPDLSGATWESLSTNPGDLLRQIRHLLVAENPDEPKIEVLRHYPSSWRGQGVEVHNAPTLWGSVSFAVRWHGDRPALFWDIPVGVELSVPGLDADFVTREPK
;
A
#
# COMPACT_ATOMS: atom_id res chain seq x y z
N MET A 1 -1.02 0.01 8.74
CA MET A 1 -0.96 -1.11 7.78
C MET A 1 -1.13 -0.55 6.39
N ILE A 2 -0.41 -1.09 5.40
CA ILE A 2 -0.48 -0.66 4.01
C ILE A 2 -1.27 -1.71 3.22
N ARG A 3 -2.26 -1.26 2.45
CA ARG A 3 -3.03 -2.15 1.58
C ARG A 3 -2.29 -2.37 0.27
N ILE A 4 -2.15 -3.64 -0.12
CA ILE A 4 -1.57 -4.05 -1.40
C ILE A 4 -2.61 -4.82 -2.21
N GLY A 5 -2.61 -4.61 -3.52
CA GLY A 5 -3.55 -5.23 -4.44
C GLY A 5 -3.28 -4.78 -5.86
N SER A 6 -3.97 -5.41 -6.80
CA SER A 6 -3.89 -5.03 -8.22
C SER A 6 -5.09 -4.16 -8.57
N LEU A 7 -4.91 -3.15 -9.41
CA LEU A 7 -6.03 -2.34 -9.90
C LEU A 7 -7.05 -3.21 -10.64
N GLY A 8 -8.33 -2.91 -10.45
CA GLY A 8 -9.43 -3.73 -10.98
C GLY A 8 -9.73 -5.00 -10.15
N SER A 9 -8.87 -5.37 -9.21
CA SER A 9 -9.04 -6.56 -8.37
C SER A 9 -9.99 -6.33 -7.19
N ARG A 10 -10.72 -7.37 -6.82
CA ARG A 10 -11.52 -7.38 -5.58
C ARG A 10 -10.74 -7.85 -4.36
N SER A 11 -9.63 -8.55 -4.60
CA SER A 11 -8.84 -9.20 -3.57
C SER A 11 -7.65 -8.31 -3.23
N THR A 12 -7.47 -8.04 -1.94
CA THR A 12 -6.34 -7.23 -1.43
C THR A 12 -5.80 -7.89 -0.18
N ALA A 13 -4.57 -7.56 0.16
CA ALA A 13 -3.96 -7.90 1.44
C ALA A 13 -3.52 -6.63 2.17
N LEU A 14 -3.26 -6.77 3.46
CA LEU A 14 -2.66 -5.76 4.30
C LEU A 14 -1.25 -6.22 4.68
N VAL A 15 -0.30 -5.29 4.64
CA VAL A 15 1.05 -5.46 5.18
C VAL A 15 1.15 -4.58 6.42
N ASP A 16 1.52 -5.16 7.57
CA ASP A 16 1.74 -4.38 8.78
C ASP A 16 3.11 -3.68 8.77
N GLU A 17 3.40 -2.89 9.79
CA GLU A 17 4.69 -2.17 9.93
C GLU A 17 5.90 -3.09 10.09
N ARG A 18 5.67 -4.39 10.35
CA ARG A 18 6.69 -5.42 10.54
C ARG A 18 6.83 -6.34 9.33
N GLY A 19 6.10 -6.05 8.26
CA GLY A 19 6.13 -6.79 7.00
C GLY A 19 5.25 -8.03 6.98
N ALA A 20 4.47 -8.32 8.03
CA ALA A 20 3.56 -9.45 8.04
C ALA A 20 2.36 -9.19 7.12
N LEU A 21 1.96 -10.22 6.39
CA LEU A 21 0.86 -10.18 5.42
C LEU A 21 -0.43 -10.71 6.05
N PHE A 22 -1.52 -9.97 5.87
CA PHE A 22 -2.87 -10.34 6.30
C PHE A 22 -3.82 -10.30 5.12
N CYS A 23 -4.36 -11.46 4.76
CA CYS A 23 -5.43 -11.56 3.77
C CYS A 23 -6.78 -11.57 4.49
N GLU A 24 -7.45 -10.42 4.58
CA GLU A 24 -8.72 -10.26 5.35
C GLU A 24 -9.78 -11.33 4.97
N ALA A 25 -9.85 -11.71 3.69
CA ALA A 25 -10.80 -12.70 3.20
C ALA A 25 -10.46 -14.16 3.58
N LEU A 26 -9.21 -14.44 3.94
CA LEU A 26 -8.72 -15.81 4.16
C LEU A 26 -8.55 -16.17 5.63
N GLY A 27 -8.54 -15.18 6.54
CA GLY A 27 -8.55 -15.40 7.99
C GLY A 27 -7.25 -15.93 8.59
N TRP A 28 -6.19 -16.07 7.80
CA TRP A 28 -4.84 -16.39 8.24
C TRP A 28 -3.88 -15.24 7.93
N SER A 29 -2.73 -15.25 8.61
CA SER A 29 -1.63 -14.29 8.38
C SER A 29 -0.33 -15.02 8.08
N LEU A 30 0.58 -14.32 7.44
CA LEU A 30 1.90 -14.82 7.08
C LEU A 30 2.97 -13.88 7.64
N ASP A 31 3.81 -14.45 8.49
CA ASP A 31 4.94 -13.80 9.13
C ASP A 31 6.24 -14.38 8.56
N TRP A 32 7.35 -13.69 8.78
CA TRP A 32 8.66 -14.06 8.22
C TRP A 32 9.72 -14.01 9.30
N TRP A 33 10.40 -15.12 9.59
CA TRP A 33 11.45 -15.15 10.62
C TRP A 33 12.81 -15.37 9.97
N ILE A 34 13.87 -14.79 10.55
CA ILE A 34 15.21 -14.83 9.99
C ILE A 34 16.16 -15.51 10.97
N GLY A 35 16.64 -16.70 10.63
CA GLY A 35 17.69 -17.42 11.33
C GLY A 35 19.05 -17.07 10.73
N ALA A 36 19.77 -16.15 11.36
CA ALA A 36 21.16 -15.86 11.03
C ALA A 36 22.12 -16.64 11.97
N ASP A 37 23.43 -16.54 11.74
CA ASP A 37 24.45 -17.30 12.47
C ASP A 37 24.43 -17.11 14.00
N ASP A 38 23.91 -15.98 14.49
CA ASP A 38 23.88 -15.64 15.91
C ASP A 38 22.56 -16.04 16.59
N ARG A 39 21.41 -15.66 16.01
CA ARG A 39 20.08 -15.95 16.55
C ARG A 39 18.98 -15.84 15.51
N TRP A 40 17.82 -16.38 15.86
CA TRP A 40 16.56 -16.07 15.20
C TRP A 40 16.09 -14.66 15.54
N ARG A 41 15.60 -13.98 14.50
CA ARG A 41 14.95 -12.67 14.56
C ARG A 41 13.53 -12.81 14.06
N VAL A 42 12.60 -12.29 14.85
CA VAL A 42 11.16 -12.29 14.54
C VAL A 42 10.78 -10.83 14.36
N PRO A 43 10.57 -10.32 13.12
CA PRO A 43 10.29 -8.91 12.84
C PRO A 43 9.21 -8.30 13.74
N ALA A 44 8.16 -9.07 14.07
CA ALA A 44 7.12 -8.66 15.02
C ALA A 44 7.61 -8.32 16.44
N ARG A 45 8.85 -8.70 16.80
CA ARG A 45 9.50 -8.51 18.10
C ARG A 45 10.80 -7.69 18.01
N GLU A 46 11.21 -7.28 16.81
CA GLU A 46 12.48 -6.57 16.61
C GLU A 46 12.27 -5.05 16.55
N ASN A 47 13.05 -4.31 17.33
CA ASN A 47 13.07 -2.85 17.27
C ASN A 47 13.78 -2.31 16.02
N SER A 48 14.61 -3.12 15.37
CA SER A 48 15.40 -2.71 14.21
C SER A 48 14.62 -2.67 12.88
N VAL A 49 13.33 -3.01 12.89
CA VAL A 49 12.54 -3.11 11.66
C VAL A 49 12.33 -1.73 11.08
N ARG A 50 12.63 -1.59 9.79
CA ARG A 50 12.44 -0.36 9.01
C ARG A 50 11.55 -0.67 7.83
N GLN A 51 10.50 0.10 7.65
CA GLN A 51 9.59 -0.04 6.51
C GLN A 51 9.61 1.23 5.65
N SER A 52 9.63 1.03 4.34
CA SER A 52 9.49 2.09 3.34
C SER A 52 8.61 1.62 2.20
N ARG A 53 8.19 2.56 1.36
CA ARG A 53 7.54 2.25 0.08
C ARG A 53 8.53 2.46 -1.07
N LEU A 54 8.34 1.70 -2.14
CA LEU A 54 9.05 1.91 -3.39
C LEU A 54 8.15 2.74 -4.32
N ALA A 55 8.63 3.93 -4.70
CA ALA A 55 7.86 4.93 -5.44
C ALA A 55 6.52 5.28 -4.78
N ASP A 56 5.54 5.75 -5.55
CA ASP A 56 4.25 6.22 -5.04
C ASP A 56 3.23 5.08 -4.88
N GLY A 57 3.53 3.90 -5.43
CA GLY A 57 2.69 2.71 -5.41
C GLY A 57 2.72 1.90 -4.11
N PRO A 58 1.75 0.99 -3.87
CA PRO A 58 1.69 0.10 -2.72
C PRO A 58 2.68 -1.07 -2.86
N VAL A 59 3.95 -0.75 -3.10
CA VAL A 59 5.09 -1.67 -3.07
C VAL A 59 5.84 -1.42 -1.77
N VAL A 60 5.80 -2.38 -0.85
CA VAL A 60 6.27 -2.21 0.53
C VAL A 60 7.58 -2.96 0.73
N ARG A 61 8.59 -2.25 1.22
CA ARG A 61 9.89 -2.82 1.58
C ARG A 61 10.05 -2.79 3.10
N THR A 62 10.30 -3.94 3.71
CA THR A 62 10.55 -4.10 5.14
C THR A 62 11.94 -4.70 5.35
N ALA A 63 12.82 -4.00 6.06
CA ALA A 63 14.18 -4.45 6.33
C ALA A 63 14.38 -4.77 7.82
N VAL A 64 15.05 -5.89 8.11
CA VAL A 64 15.45 -6.29 9.46
C VAL A 64 16.95 -6.51 9.50
N ARG A 65 17.59 -5.94 10.53
CA ARG A 65 19.05 -6.00 10.72
C ARG A 65 19.48 -7.42 11.08
N VAL A 66 20.37 -7.99 10.26
CA VAL A 66 21.07 -9.25 10.53
C VAL A 66 22.57 -8.96 10.76
N PRO A 67 23.39 -9.92 11.20
CA PRO A 67 24.84 -9.68 11.31
C PRO A 67 25.40 -9.18 9.97
N SER A 68 26.09 -8.03 10.03
CA SER A 68 26.80 -7.44 8.88
C SER A 68 25.94 -7.10 7.66
N GLY A 69 24.62 -6.93 7.79
CA GLY A 69 23.74 -6.55 6.67
C GLY A 69 22.25 -6.50 7.04
N ASP A 70 21.38 -6.61 6.04
CA ASP A 70 19.93 -6.63 6.24
C ASP A 70 19.28 -7.83 5.51
N ALA A 71 18.24 -8.39 6.13
CA ALA A 71 17.26 -9.21 5.43
C ALA A 71 16.13 -8.29 4.97
N VAL A 72 15.89 -8.23 3.67
CA VAL A 72 14.96 -7.29 3.06
C VAL A 72 13.80 -8.04 2.45
N GLN A 73 12.59 -7.72 2.92
CA GLN A 73 11.34 -8.22 2.41
C GLN A 73 10.70 -7.17 1.49
N THR A 74 10.29 -7.54 0.27
CA THR A 74 9.52 -6.66 -0.63
C THR A 74 8.17 -7.31 -0.95
N ALA A 75 7.06 -6.60 -0.72
CA ALA A 75 5.69 -7.06 -0.89
C ALA A 75 4.96 -6.18 -1.89
N TYR A 76 4.37 -6.79 -2.91
CA TYR A 76 3.59 -6.09 -3.92
C TYR A 76 2.62 -7.03 -4.59
N ALA A 77 1.56 -6.49 -5.18
CA ALA A 77 0.58 -7.31 -5.89
C ALA A 77 0.86 -7.31 -7.40
N VAL A 78 0.60 -8.45 -8.03
CA VAL A 78 0.63 -8.60 -9.48
C VAL A 78 -0.70 -9.16 -9.97
N ARG A 79 -1.08 -8.76 -11.18
CA ARG A 79 -2.18 -9.37 -11.92
C ARG A 79 -1.59 -10.17 -13.07
N ALA A 80 -1.18 -11.40 -12.77
CA ALA A 80 -1.00 -12.43 -13.77
C ALA A 80 -2.36 -13.15 -13.95
N PRO A 81 -2.54 -14.31 -14.62
CA PRO A 81 -3.88 -14.90 -14.78
C PRO A 81 -4.63 -15.11 -13.44
N HIS A 82 -3.89 -15.07 -12.32
CA HIS A 82 -4.38 -15.08 -10.95
C HIS A 82 -3.98 -13.81 -10.19
N GLU A 83 -4.77 -13.45 -9.19
CA GLU A 83 -4.51 -12.33 -8.28
C GLU A 83 -3.54 -12.76 -7.18
N LEU A 84 -2.32 -12.21 -7.21
CA LEU A 84 -1.22 -12.65 -6.36
C LEU A 84 -0.61 -11.49 -5.59
N VAL A 85 -0.15 -11.78 -4.38
CA VAL A 85 0.91 -11.01 -3.72
C VAL A 85 2.23 -11.71 -3.97
N ILE A 86 3.21 -10.96 -4.46
CA ILE A 86 4.59 -11.40 -4.50
C ILE A 86 5.26 -10.96 -3.22
N TRP A 87 5.96 -11.90 -2.61
CA TRP A 87 6.77 -11.68 -1.43
C TRP A 87 8.20 -12.10 -1.74
N GLU A 88 9.08 -11.12 -1.83
CA GLU A 88 10.49 -11.33 -2.11
C GLU A 88 11.29 -11.17 -0.83
N ILE A 89 12.25 -12.08 -0.61
CA ILE A 89 13.22 -12.00 0.49
C ILE A 89 14.61 -11.94 -0.11
N GLU A 90 15.26 -10.79 0.03
CA GLU A 90 16.61 -10.53 -0.42
C GLU A 90 17.58 -10.57 0.77
N ASN A 91 18.69 -11.28 0.57
CA ASN A 91 19.80 -11.31 1.51
C ASN A 91 20.83 -10.24 1.15
N ASP A 92 20.68 -9.05 1.75
CA ASP A 92 21.63 -7.95 1.66
C ASP A 92 22.66 -8.02 2.82
N SER A 93 23.25 -9.21 2.98
CA SER A 93 24.33 -9.47 3.92
C SER A 93 25.38 -10.40 3.30
N PRO A 94 26.62 -10.38 3.81
CA PRO A 94 27.69 -11.23 3.30
C PRO A 94 27.54 -12.70 3.72
N ALA A 95 26.76 -13.00 4.76
CA ALA A 95 26.52 -14.35 5.27
C ALA A 95 25.21 -14.92 4.74
N ALA A 96 25.11 -16.25 4.62
CA ALA A 96 23.82 -16.89 4.34
C ALA A 96 22.94 -16.84 5.60
N PHE A 97 21.62 -16.85 5.41
CA PHE A 97 20.67 -17.03 6.51
C PHE A 97 19.55 -17.98 6.11
N VAL A 98 18.66 -18.32 7.03
CA VAL A 98 17.43 -19.05 6.76
C VAL A 98 16.24 -18.12 6.95
N VAL A 99 15.32 -18.08 5.98
CA VAL A 99 14.01 -17.46 6.18
C VAL A 99 12.96 -18.51 6.45
N ALA A 100 12.11 -18.29 7.46
CA ALA A 100 10.93 -19.11 7.72
C ALA A 100 9.67 -18.34 7.30
N LEU A 101 8.86 -18.93 6.43
CA LEU A 101 7.50 -18.47 6.16
C LEU A 101 6.57 -19.07 7.22
N VAL A 102 5.97 -18.23 8.05
CA VAL A 102 5.18 -18.66 9.22
C VAL A 102 3.71 -18.31 9.04
N ILE A 103 2.92 -19.31 8.68
CA ILE A 103 1.47 -19.21 8.55
C ILE A 103 0.85 -19.31 9.94
N LYS A 104 -0.01 -18.37 10.31
CA LYS A 104 -0.71 -18.32 11.60
C LYS A 104 -2.22 -18.24 11.40
N GLY A 105 -2.97 -19.01 12.20
CA GLY A 105 -4.43 -18.94 12.23
C GLY A 105 -5.14 -19.85 11.21
N ALA A 106 -4.40 -20.76 10.58
CA ALA A 106 -4.98 -21.69 9.61
C ALA A 106 -5.77 -22.82 10.29
N ARG A 107 -6.80 -23.34 9.60
CA ARG A 107 -7.58 -24.53 9.98
C ARG A 107 -7.03 -25.80 9.37
N ALA A 108 -6.36 -25.70 8.22
CA ALA A 108 -5.61 -26.80 7.64
C ALA A 108 -4.38 -26.27 6.91
N VAL A 109 -3.26 -26.99 7.03
CA VAL A 109 -2.04 -26.72 6.27
C VAL A 109 -1.57 -28.03 5.65
N ASN A 110 -1.15 -27.97 4.40
CA ASN A 110 -0.47 -29.06 3.72
C ASN A 110 0.62 -28.48 2.81
N ALA A 111 1.65 -29.26 2.49
CA ALA A 111 2.62 -28.87 1.48
C ALA A 111 2.97 -30.06 0.59
N ALA A 112 3.08 -29.79 -0.71
CA ALA A 112 3.51 -30.74 -1.71
C ALA A 112 4.51 -30.03 -2.62
N GLU A 113 5.73 -30.56 -2.69
CA GLU A 113 6.82 -29.97 -3.46
C GLU A 113 7.02 -28.48 -3.12
N ASN A 114 6.81 -27.59 -4.09
CA ASN A 114 6.98 -26.15 -3.98
C ASN A 114 5.65 -25.42 -3.68
N ILE A 115 4.56 -26.13 -3.39
CA ILE A 115 3.24 -25.57 -3.13
C ILE A 115 2.84 -25.79 -1.66
N ILE A 116 2.39 -24.73 -1.00
CA ILE A 116 1.76 -24.77 0.32
C ILE A 116 0.27 -24.50 0.17
N PHE A 117 -0.53 -25.43 0.65
CA PHE A 117 -1.98 -25.34 0.70
C PHE A 117 -2.43 -24.89 2.09
N ILE A 118 -3.31 -23.90 2.14
CA ILE A 118 -3.85 -23.33 3.37
C ILE A 118 -5.36 -23.43 3.28
N ASP A 119 -5.99 -23.98 4.32
CA ASP A 119 -7.42 -24.26 4.40
C ASP A 119 -7.97 -25.04 3.19
N ARG A 120 -7.16 -25.99 2.71
CA ARG A 120 -7.43 -26.87 1.56
C ARG A 120 -7.54 -26.14 0.22
N ARG A 121 -6.88 -24.99 0.12
CA ARG A 121 -6.82 -24.15 -1.07
C ARG A 121 -5.37 -23.84 -1.38
N TRP A 122 -5.07 -23.53 -2.64
CA TRP A 122 -3.76 -23.05 -3.02
C TRP A 122 -3.46 -21.76 -2.27
N GLY A 123 -2.41 -21.78 -1.46
CA GLY A 123 -2.02 -20.66 -0.61
C GLY A 123 -0.77 -19.97 -1.14
N ILE A 124 0.34 -20.70 -1.21
CA ILE A 124 1.65 -20.14 -1.54
C ILE A 124 2.35 -21.04 -2.56
N THR A 125 2.84 -20.44 -3.65
CA THR A 125 3.81 -21.05 -4.57
C THR A 125 5.20 -20.53 -4.23
N THR A 126 6.15 -21.45 -4.12
CA THR A 126 7.55 -21.18 -3.78
C THR A 126 8.45 -21.55 -4.96
N THR A 127 9.68 -21.02 -4.99
CA THR A 127 10.67 -21.36 -6.02
C THR A 127 11.23 -22.77 -5.89
N ARG A 128 11.15 -23.34 -4.69
CA ARG A 128 11.66 -24.67 -4.35
C ARG A 128 11.01 -25.18 -3.07
N PRO A 129 10.97 -26.50 -2.83
CA PRO A 129 10.44 -27.04 -1.58
C PRO A 129 11.15 -26.49 -0.33
N ALA A 130 10.41 -26.36 0.77
CA ALA A 130 10.99 -26.02 2.06
C ALA A 130 12.01 -27.08 2.48
N SER A 131 13.18 -26.63 2.95
CA SER A 131 14.24 -27.54 3.41
C SER A 131 13.90 -28.19 4.74
N ARG A 132 13.18 -27.46 5.59
CA ARG A 132 12.70 -27.88 6.90
C ARG A 132 11.35 -27.25 7.19
N TRP A 133 10.62 -27.81 8.14
CA TRP A 133 9.33 -27.28 8.56
C TRP A 133 9.05 -27.59 10.03
N SER A 134 8.13 -26.84 10.62
CA SER A 134 7.53 -27.13 11.92
C SER A 134 6.04 -26.82 11.85
N VAL A 135 5.22 -27.59 12.56
CA VAL A 135 3.76 -27.39 12.60
C VAL A 135 3.21 -27.76 13.97
N GLY A 136 2.33 -26.93 14.50
CA GLY A 136 1.76 -27.12 15.84
C GLY A 136 1.07 -25.86 16.32
N ARG A 137 1.07 -25.65 17.64
CA ARG A 137 0.69 -24.36 18.22
C ARG A 137 1.82 -23.33 18.06
N ALA A 138 1.48 -22.05 18.18
CA ALA A 138 2.44 -20.97 17.98
C ALA A 138 3.70 -21.09 18.85
N GLU A 139 3.53 -21.42 20.14
CA GLU A 139 4.65 -21.58 21.09
C GLU A 139 5.53 -22.80 20.76
N GLU A 140 4.91 -23.90 20.34
CA GLU A 140 5.63 -25.12 19.95
C GLU A 140 6.48 -24.88 18.70
N VAL A 141 5.91 -24.19 17.70
CA VAL A 141 6.64 -23.82 16.47
C VAL A 141 7.77 -22.84 16.76
N ASP A 142 7.56 -21.88 17.66
CA ASP A 142 8.61 -20.95 18.10
C ASP A 142 9.80 -21.71 18.70
N VAL A 143 9.55 -22.59 19.67
CA VAL A 143 10.59 -23.41 20.32
C VAL A 143 11.30 -24.30 19.31
N GLU A 144 10.58 -25.01 18.44
CA GLU A 144 11.20 -25.92 17.48
C GLU A 144 12.06 -25.19 16.43
N VAL A 145 11.58 -24.05 15.91
CA VAL A 145 12.30 -23.28 14.89
C VAL A 145 13.49 -22.56 15.51
N CYS A 146 13.27 -21.81 16.59
CA CYS A 146 14.31 -21.04 17.28
C CYS A 146 15.38 -21.95 17.92
N GLY A 147 14.98 -23.13 18.39
CA GLY A 147 15.87 -24.16 18.93
C GLY A 147 16.58 -25.02 17.89
N GLY A 148 16.30 -24.83 16.59
CA GLY A 148 16.97 -25.56 15.51
C GLY A 148 16.52 -27.00 15.31
N THR A 149 15.40 -27.40 15.90
CA THR A 149 14.82 -28.76 15.83
C THR A 149 13.71 -28.90 14.80
N ALA A 150 13.56 -27.92 13.89
CA ALA A 150 12.66 -28.03 12.74
C ALA A 150 12.94 -29.29 11.92
N ARG A 151 11.86 -29.94 11.47
CA ARG A 151 11.85 -31.29 10.91
C ARG A 151 12.17 -31.27 9.41
N THR A 152 12.70 -32.38 8.90
CA THR A 152 12.98 -32.60 7.46
C THR A 152 12.00 -33.62 6.88
N GLY A 153 11.95 -33.72 5.55
CA GLY A 153 11.11 -34.69 4.84
C GLY A 153 9.75 -34.13 4.47
N SER A 154 8.79 -35.00 4.13
CA SER A 154 7.46 -34.58 3.70
C SER A 154 6.68 -33.92 4.83
N PHE A 155 5.98 -32.84 4.51
CA PHE A 155 5.10 -32.16 5.46
C PHE A 155 3.83 -33.01 5.69
N PRO A 156 3.47 -33.33 6.93
CA PRO A 156 2.25 -34.07 7.22
C PRO A 156 1.02 -33.16 7.08
N PRO A 157 0.00 -33.54 6.31
CA PRO A 157 -1.26 -32.80 6.26
C PRO A 157 -1.82 -32.61 7.68
N THR A 158 -2.00 -31.36 8.10
CA THR A 158 -2.36 -31.01 9.47
C THR A 158 -3.66 -30.20 9.47
N ALA A 159 -4.59 -30.51 10.38
CA ALA A 159 -5.87 -29.81 10.51
C ALA A 159 -6.27 -29.60 11.97
N ASP A 160 -6.78 -28.40 12.29
CA ASP A 160 -7.37 -28.02 13.58
C ASP A 160 -8.65 -27.24 13.34
N ARG A 161 -9.78 -27.75 13.85
CA ARG A 161 -11.09 -27.10 13.69
C ARG A 161 -11.14 -25.72 14.32
N ALA A 162 -10.31 -25.44 15.32
CA ALA A 162 -10.28 -24.16 15.99
C ALA A 162 -9.46 -23.08 15.25
N GLY A 163 -8.79 -23.43 14.14
CA GLY A 163 -8.02 -22.45 13.36
C GLY A 163 -6.78 -21.93 14.08
N ARG A 164 -6.10 -22.77 14.86
CA ARG A 164 -4.93 -22.37 15.66
C ARG A 164 -3.62 -22.96 15.13
N ILE A 165 -3.62 -23.51 13.91
CA ILE A 165 -2.39 -24.04 13.33
C ILE A 165 -1.43 -22.89 13.09
N THR A 166 -0.20 -23.10 13.56
CA THR A 166 0.97 -22.39 13.10
C THR A 166 1.82 -23.37 12.29
N GLY A 167 2.23 -22.97 11.08
CA GLY A 167 3.13 -23.74 10.23
C GLY A 167 4.29 -22.88 9.77
N ALA A 168 5.52 -23.31 10.06
CA ALA A 168 6.74 -22.64 9.63
C ALA A 168 7.44 -23.46 8.54
N PHE A 169 7.77 -22.84 7.41
CA PHE A 169 8.46 -23.45 6.27
C PHE A 169 9.78 -22.74 6.02
N LEU A 170 10.90 -23.45 6.10
CA LEU A 170 12.25 -22.86 6.17
C LEU A 170 13.01 -23.00 4.85
N PHE A 171 13.56 -21.89 4.38
CA PHE A 171 14.30 -21.78 3.13
C PHE A 171 15.66 -21.11 3.38
N PRO A 172 16.78 -21.78 3.07
CA PRO A 172 18.08 -21.13 3.04
C PRO A 172 18.10 -19.97 2.03
N VAL A 173 18.78 -18.88 2.35
CA VAL A 173 18.99 -17.73 1.46
C VAL A 173 20.49 -17.47 1.42
N ALA A 174 21.11 -17.83 0.30
CA ALA A 174 22.54 -17.60 0.10
C ALA A 174 22.84 -16.09 0.06
N HIS A 175 24.09 -15.71 0.28
CA HIS A 175 24.51 -14.31 0.26
C HIS A 175 24.13 -13.64 -1.07
N ARG A 176 23.61 -12.41 -1.03
CA ARG A 176 23.23 -11.64 -2.24
C ARG A 176 22.27 -12.38 -3.17
N THR A 177 21.44 -13.27 -2.62
CA THR A 177 20.39 -13.94 -3.38
C THR A 177 19.02 -13.45 -2.95
N ARG A 178 18.03 -13.65 -3.82
CA ARG A 178 16.64 -13.32 -3.60
C ARG A 178 15.79 -14.57 -3.74
N LEU A 179 14.92 -14.82 -2.76
CA LEU A 179 13.84 -15.78 -2.88
C LEU A 179 12.55 -15.04 -3.22
N ARG A 180 11.71 -15.68 -4.02
CA ARG A 180 10.41 -15.16 -4.44
C ARG A 180 9.31 -16.16 -4.08
N PHE A 181 8.21 -15.65 -3.55
CA PHE A 181 7.02 -16.40 -3.20
C PHE A 181 5.80 -15.73 -3.81
N ALA A 182 4.85 -16.51 -4.34
CA ALA A 182 3.55 -16.01 -4.78
C ALA A 182 2.46 -16.49 -3.83
N ILE A 183 1.74 -15.55 -3.24
CA ILE A 183 0.63 -15.79 -2.32
C ILE A 183 -0.69 -15.53 -3.05
N SER A 184 -1.56 -16.52 -3.08
CA SER A 184 -2.89 -16.39 -3.69
C SER A 184 -3.82 -15.51 -2.86
N LEU A 185 -4.43 -14.50 -3.49
CA LEU A 185 -5.39 -13.61 -2.83
C LEU A 185 -6.84 -14.04 -2.99
N SER A 186 -7.18 -14.72 -4.10
CA SER A 186 -8.54 -15.17 -4.37
C SER A 186 -8.97 -16.26 -3.38
N GLY A 187 -8.00 -17.11 -2.99
CA GLY A 187 -8.19 -18.26 -2.12
C GLY A 187 -9.44 -19.05 -2.47
N SER A 188 -9.78 -19.19 -3.75
CA SER A 188 -10.93 -19.97 -4.23
C SER A 188 -10.48 -21.27 -4.88
N GLU A 189 -9.25 -21.27 -5.40
CA GLU A 189 -8.66 -22.36 -6.16
C GLU A 189 -8.13 -23.46 -5.23
N ARG A 190 -8.50 -24.70 -5.53
CA ARG A 190 -8.06 -25.87 -4.75
C ARG A 190 -6.75 -26.47 -5.26
N SER A 191 -6.50 -26.35 -6.56
CA SER A 191 -5.24 -26.74 -7.19
C SER A 191 -4.40 -25.50 -7.42
N ALA A 192 -3.08 -25.65 -7.30
CA ALA A 192 -2.17 -24.62 -7.78
C ALA A 192 -2.16 -24.65 -9.32
N PRO A 193 -2.27 -23.50 -9.99
CA PRO A 193 -1.97 -23.38 -11.40
C PRO A 193 -0.46 -23.46 -11.64
N ASP A 194 -0.06 -23.78 -12.87
CA ASP A 194 1.33 -23.72 -13.28
C ASP A 194 1.76 -22.26 -13.41
N ILE A 195 2.60 -21.79 -12.48
CA ILE A 195 3.09 -20.41 -12.42
C ILE A 195 4.60 -20.43 -12.42
N ASP A 196 5.17 -19.86 -13.48
CA ASP A 196 6.58 -19.51 -13.50
C ASP A 196 6.80 -18.16 -12.78
N LEU A 197 7.31 -18.24 -11.56
CA LEU A 197 7.63 -17.08 -10.72
C LEU A 197 8.66 -16.14 -11.38
N ALA A 198 9.49 -16.61 -12.30
CA ALA A 198 10.49 -15.78 -12.98
C ALA A 198 9.86 -14.83 -14.02
N THR A 199 8.70 -15.20 -14.58
CA THR A 199 8.00 -14.41 -15.61
C THR A 199 7.12 -13.30 -15.04
N LEU A 200 6.83 -13.35 -13.74
CA LEU A 200 5.99 -12.36 -13.07
C LEU A 200 6.72 -11.01 -12.97
N PRO A 201 6.02 -9.86 -13.10
CA PRO A 201 6.64 -8.54 -12.98
C PRO A 201 7.43 -8.36 -11.67
N ASP A 202 8.61 -7.73 -11.73
CA ASP A 202 9.37 -7.37 -10.53
C ASP A 202 8.76 -6.15 -9.79
N SER A 203 9.31 -5.83 -8.62
CA SER A 203 8.83 -4.71 -7.79
C SER A 203 8.93 -3.36 -8.52
N ASP A 204 9.96 -3.16 -9.34
CA ASP A 204 10.20 -1.90 -10.03
C ASP A 204 9.22 -1.70 -11.18
N ALA A 205 8.89 -2.77 -11.92
CA ALA A 205 7.86 -2.76 -12.95
C ALA A 205 6.48 -2.45 -12.35
N VAL A 206 6.15 -3.05 -11.20
CA VAL A 206 4.89 -2.75 -10.50
C VAL A 206 4.87 -1.32 -9.99
N ALA A 207 5.96 -0.81 -9.41
CA ALA A 207 6.07 0.57 -8.97
C ALA A 207 5.84 1.56 -10.13
N ARG A 208 6.52 1.37 -11.27
CA ARG A 208 6.33 2.19 -12.48
C ARG A 208 4.89 2.16 -12.99
N GLY A 209 4.25 0.99 -12.95
CA GLY A 209 2.83 0.85 -13.32
C GLY A 209 1.92 1.68 -12.42
N TRP A 210 2.17 1.67 -11.11
CA TRP A 210 1.44 2.50 -10.15
C TRP A 210 1.68 3.99 -10.35
N ASP A 211 2.91 4.42 -10.59
CA ASP A 211 3.22 5.82 -10.88
C ASP A 211 2.43 6.30 -12.12
N ALA A 212 2.38 5.49 -13.17
CA ALA A 212 1.59 5.79 -14.37
C ALA A 212 0.08 5.88 -14.08
N HIS A 213 -0.45 5.01 -13.20
CA HIS A 213 -1.85 5.07 -12.81
C HIS A 213 -2.20 6.29 -11.96
N LEU A 214 -1.33 6.67 -11.03
CA LEU A 214 -1.49 7.84 -10.16
C LEU A 214 -1.31 9.15 -10.94
N ALA A 215 -0.46 9.16 -11.97
CA ALA A 215 -0.21 10.34 -12.80
C ALA A 215 -1.40 10.80 -13.67
N ARG A 216 -2.47 10.00 -13.77
CA ARG A 216 -3.70 10.32 -14.52
C ARG A 216 -4.61 11.33 -13.82
N GLY A 217 -4.61 11.36 -12.49
CA GLY A 217 -5.44 12.26 -11.70
C GLY A 217 -4.74 13.58 -11.37
N LEU A 218 -5.27 14.30 -10.39
CA LEU A 218 -4.63 15.47 -9.80
C LEU A 218 -3.26 15.06 -9.21
N ARG A 219 -2.22 15.81 -9.59
CA ARG A 219 -0.86 15.66 -9.04
C ARG A 219 -0.51 16.83 -8.17
N VAL A 220 0.19 16.54 -7.08
CA VAL A 220 0.62 17.53 -6.11
C VAL A 220 2.08 17.25 -5.76
N GLU A 221 2.85 18.30 -5.59
CA GLU A 221 4.14 18.29 -4.91
C GLU A 221 4.09 19.27 -3.74
N LEU A 222 4.26 18.75 -2.52
CA LEU A 222 4.27 19.52 -1.28
C LEU A 222 5.66 19.48 -0.63
N PRO A 223 6.07 20.52 0.10
CA PRO A 223 7.32 20.52 0.87
C PRO A 223 7.41 19.44 1.95
N ASP A 224 6.27 19.01 2.47
CA ASP A 224 6.20 18.07 3.58
C ASP A 224 6.18 16.61 3.10
N ALA A 225 7.30 15.90 3.31
CA ALA A 225 7.45 14.50 2.91
C ALA A 225 6.51 13.54 3.65
N GLN A 226 6.11 13.84 4.88
CA GLN A 226 5.19 12.99 5.65
C GLN A 226 3.77 13.10 5.09
N ILE A 227 3.32 14.33 4.81
CA ILE A 227 2.03 14.59 4.16
C ILE A 227 2.02 13.97 2.76
N MET A 228 3.10 14.13 1.99
CA MET A 228 3.22 13.48 0.67
C MET A 228 3.11 11.95 0.77
N SER A 229 3.84 11.32 1.70
CA SER A 229 3.75 9.87 1.90
C SER A 229 2.34 9.40 2.28
N ALA A 230 1.67 10.13 3.19
CA ALA A 230 0.30 9.83 3.62
C ALA A 230 -0.69 9.99 2.44
N LEU A 231 -0.54 11.07 1.67
CA LEU A 231 -1.33 11.33 0.48
C LEU A 231 -1.22 10.19 -0.54
N ARG A 232 0.01 9.81 -0.93
CA ARG A 232 0.23 8.71 -1.89
C ARG A 232 -0.34 7.40 -1.40
N SER A 233 -0.28 7.14 -0.08
CA SER A 233 -0.89 5.95 0.52
C SER A 233 -2.41 5.97 0.39
N ALA A 234 -3.04 7.12 0.67
CA ALA A 234 -4.47 7.29 0.56
C ALA A 234 -4.97 7.19 -0.90
N GLN A 235 -4.25 7.76 -1.86
CA GLN A 235 -4.56 7.63 -3.30
C GLN A 235 -4.52 6.17 -3.75
N ALA A 236 -3.48 5.42 -3.38
CA ALA A 236 -3.38 4.00 -3.70
C ALA A 236 -4.51 3.20 -3.05
N GLU A 237 -4.85 3.47 -1.79
CA GLU A 237 -5.95 2.82 -1.09
C GLU A 237 -7.32 3.12 -1.72
N ALA A 238 -7.54 4.36 -2.16
CA ALA A 238 -8.75 4.76 -2.87
C ALA A 238 -8.92 3.96 -4.16
N LEU A 239 -7.87 3.89 -4.98
CA LEU A 239 -7.88 3.15 -6.25
C LEU A 239 -8.09 1.64 -6.04
N LEU A 240 -7.46 1.04 -5.03
CA LEU A 240 -7.68 -0.36 -4.67
C LEU A 240 -9.12 -0.60 -4.19
N THR A 241 -9.70 0.36 -3.48
CA THR A 241 -11.05 0.26 -2.95
C THR A 241 -12.11 0.37 -4.03
N ALA A 242 -11.86 1.10 -5.12
CA ALA A 242 -12.80 1.30 -6.23
C ALA A 242 -13.40 -0.01 -6.76
N SER A 243 -12.61 -1.08 -6.78
CA SER A 243 -12.99 -2.38 -7.33
C SER A 243 -13.69 -3.31 -6.33
N ARG A 244 -13.74 -2.97 -5.03
CA ARG A 244 -14.36 -3.82 -3.99
C ARG A 244 -15.88 -3.88 -4.12
N ASN A 245 -16.48 -4.94 -3.57
CA ASN A 245 -17.93 -5.13 -3.56
C ASN A 245 -18.69 -4.07 -2.73
N ARG A 246 -18.05 -3.58 -1.67
CA ARG A 246 -18.59 -2.54 -0.78
C ARG A 246 -17.50 -1.48 -0.58
N PRO A 247 -17.30 -0.59 -1.56
CA PRO A 247 -16.31 0.46 -1.42
C PRO A 247 -16.71 1.41 -0.27
N ALA A 248 -15.73 2.05 0.37
CA ALA A 248 -15.98 3.02 1.43
C ALA A 248 -16.34 4.38 0.80
N PRO A 249 -17.45 5.04 1.18
CA PRO A 249 -17.96 6.22 0.47
C PRO A 249 -17.02 7.43 0.53
N ASP A 250 -16.24 7.56 1.60
CA ASP A 250 -15.15 8.52 1.80
C ASP A 250 -14.05 8.37 0.75
N LEU A 251 -13.57 7.13 0.53
CA LEU A 251 -12.59 6.83 -0.51
C LEU A 251 -13.15 7.05 -1.92
N VAL A 252 -14.43 6.75 -2.14
CA VAL A 252 -15.08 6.97 -3.45
C VAL A 252 -15.18 8.45 -3.78
N ALA A 253 -15.58 9.28 -2.81
CA ALA A 253 -15.58 10.74 -2.99
C ALA A 253 -14.15 11.28 -3.19
N GLY A 254 -13.18 10.73 -2.47
CA GLY A 254 -11.76 11.05 -2.67
C GLY A 254 -11.26 10.73 -4.09
N LEU A 255 -11.74 9.65 -4.74
CA LEU A 255 -11.38 9.36 -6.13
C LEU A 255 -11.87 10.44 -7.10
N GLU A 256 -13.11 10.90 -6.92
CA GLU A 256 -13.74 11.94 -7.75
C GLU A 256 -13.02 13.28 -7.56
N ASP A 257 -12.80 13.70 -6.32
CA ASP A 257 -12.09 14.95 -5.98
C ASP A 257 -10.64 14.99 -6.50
N TRP A 258 -10.05 13.81 -6.79
CA TRP A 258 -8.68 13.64 -7.28
C TRP A 258 -8.59 13.23 -8.76
N GLY A 259 -9.70 13.26 -9.50
CA GLY A 259 -9.71 13.09 -10.96
C GLY A 259 -9.62 11.65 -11.45
N PHE A 260 -9.99 10.69 -10.61
CA PHE A 260 -10.15 9.28 -10.99
C PHE A 260 -11.62 8.97 -11.33
N ASP A 261 -12.20 9.75 -12.24
CA ASP A 261 -13.64 9.80 -12.49
C ASP A 261 -14.23 8.45 -12.94
N ALA A 262 -13.48 7.69 -13.76
CA ALA A 262 -13.94 6.39 -14.25
C ALA A 262 -14.04 5.36 -13.10
N GLU A 263 -13.04 5.34 -12.22
CA GLU A 263 -13.02 4.53 -11.01
C GLU A 263 -14.11 4.98 -10.02
N ALA A 264 -14.25 6.29 -9.82
CA ALA A 264 -15.27 6.88 -8.95
C ALA A 264 -16.68 6.53 -9.41
N ALA A 265 -17.01 6.74 -10.70
CA ALA A 265 -18.31 6.42 -11.28
C ALA A 265 -18.67 4.92 -11.09
N THR A 266 -17.69 4.04 -11.35
CA THR A 266 -17.86 2.60 -11.16
C THR A 266 -18.10 2.25 -9.68
N ALA A 267 -17.38 2.88 -8.76
CA ALA A 267 -17.49 2.61 -7.33
C ALA A 267 -18.77 3.21 -6.71
N TRP A 268 -19.19 4.40 -7.13
CA TRP A 268 -20.46 5.02 -6.75
C TRP A 268 -21.64 4.11 -7.08
N ALA A 269 -21.65 3.50 -8.26
CA ALA A 269 -22.69 2.56 -8.68
C ALA A 269 -22.86 1.35 -7.73
N ARG A 270 -21.82 0.97 -6.97
CA ARG A 270 -21.85 -0.14 -6.00
C ARG A 270 -22.34 0.28 -4.62
N LEU A 271 -22.38 1.57 -4.32
CA LEU A 271 -22.84 2.08 -3.03
C LEU A 271 -24.37 2.12 -2.95
N THR A 272 -24.90 1.71 -1.79
CA THR A 272 -26.33 1.86 -1.49
C THR A 272 -26.71 3.33 -1.33
N THR A 273 -27.95 3.70 -1.65
CA THR A 273 -28.47 5.07 -1.44
C THR A 273 -28.29 5.55 0.00
N ARG A 274 -28.42 4.66 0.99
CA ARG A 274 -28.20 4.97 2.41
C ARG A 274 -26.74 5.33 2.70
N ALA A 275 -25.77 4.59 2.14
CA ALA A 275 -24.35 4.89 2.31
C ALA A 275 -24.00 6.25 1.71
N ARG A 276 -24.48 6.54 0.49
CA ARG A 276 -24.28 7.84 -0.18
C ARG A 276 -24.85 9.01 0.63
N ARG A 277 -26.05 8.86 1.21
CA ARG A 277 -26.70 9.92 2.02
C ARG A 277 -26.03 10.15 3.36
N ARG A 278 -25.50 9.10 3.98
CA ARG A 278 -24.82 9.18 5.28
C ARG A 278 -23.46 9.84 5.20
N TYR A 279 -22.79 9.70 4.06
CA TYR A 279 -21.49 10.31 3.88
C TYR A 279 -21.64 11.83 3.74
N ARG A 280 -21.07 12.54 4.70
CA ARG A 280 -20.98 13.99 4.76
C ARG A 280 -19.58 14.31 5.26
N PRO A 281 -18.68 14.81 4.41
CA PRO A 281 -17.40 15.29 4.90
C PRO A 281 -17.64 16.53 5.76
N ASP A 282 -16.79 16.72 6.76
CA ASP A 282 -16.61 18.05 7.34
C ASP A 282 -15.19 18.52 6.98
N LEU A 283 -15.14 19.56 6.16
CA LEU A 283 -13.89 20.17 5.68
C LEU A 283 -13.64 21.53 6.34
N SER A 284 -14.63 22.06 7.06
CA SER A 284 -14.67 23.47 7.51
C SER A 284 -13.61 23.83 8.55
N GLY A 285 -13.02 22.83 9.22
CA GLY A 285 -11.93 22.99 10.18
C GLY A 285 -10.61 22.32 9.75
N ALA A 286 -10.45 21.95 8.49
CA ALA A 286 -9.23 21.30 8.02
C ALA A 286 -8.03 22.27 8.10
N THR A 287 -6.90 21.80 8.63
CA THR A 287 -5.61 22.50 8.62
C THR A 287 -4.51 21.52 8.26
N TRP A 288 -3.34 22.03 7.85
CA TRP A 288 -2.19 21.18 7.52
C TRP A 288 -1.64 20.44 8.75
N GLU A 289 -1.81 21.02 9.94
CA GLU A 289 -1.37 20.49 11.22
C GLU A 289 -2.32 19.43 11.80
N SER A 290 -3.57 19.39 11.33
CA SER A 290 -4.63 18.53 11.88
C SER A 290 -5.34 17.71 10.81
N LEU A 291 -4.58 17.17 9.87
CA LEU A 291 -5.13 16.30 8.82
C LEU A 291 -5.66 14.97 9.38
N SER A 292 -6.74 14.48 8.80
CA SER A 292 -7.35 13.20 9.18
C SER A 292 -6.42 12.03 8.89
N THR A 293 -6.43 11.02 9.76
CA THR A 293 -5.79 9.73 9.49
C THR A 293 -6.68 8.79 8.68
N ASN A 294 -7.96 9.12 8.49
CA ASN A 294 -8.83 8.39 7.57
C ASN A 294 -8.40 8.75 6.13
N PRO A 295 -8.08 7.77 5.27
CA PRO A 295 -7.57 8.03 3.92
C PRO A 295 -8.51 8.84 3.02
N GLY A 296 -9.82 8.58 3.06
CA GLY A 296 -10.79 9.31 2.25
C GLY A 296 -10.92 10.76 2.68
N ASP A 297 -11.05 11.01 3.99
CA ASP A 297 -11.12 12.36 4.52
C ASP A 297 -9.79 13.12 4.35
N LEU A 298 -8.64 12.44 4.49
CA LEU A 298 -7.30 13.01 4.22
C LEU A 298 -7.21 13.57 2.80
N LEU A 299 -7.59 12.76 1.80
CA LEU A 299 -7.60 13.17 0.39
C LEU A 299 -8.42 14.44 0.21
N ARG A 300 -9.59 14.49 0.82
CA ARG A 300 -10.53 15.61 0.64
C ARG A 300 -10.11 16.85 1.40
N GLN A 301 -9.53 16.71 2.59
CA GLN A 301 -8.97 17.82 3.35
C GLN A 301 -7.77 18.44 2.63
N ILE A 302 -6.85 17.61 2.11
CA ILE A 302 -5.73 18.11 1.29
C ILE A 302 -6.25 18.81 0.04
N ARG A 303 -7.20 18.19 -0.67
CA ARG A 303 -7.82 18.82 -1.85
C ARG A 303 -8.44 20.16 -1.48
N HIS A 304 -9.21 20.24 -0.40
CA HIS A 304 -9.86 21.45 0.10
C HIS A 304 -8.87 22.58 0.46
N LEU A 305 -7.73 22.24 1.06
CA LEU A 305 -6.69 23.21 1.42
C LEU A 305 -5.95 23.73 0.18
N LEU A 306 -5.78 22.89 -0.85
CA LEU A 306 -5.07 23.23 -2.07
C LEU A 306 -5.92 23.97 -3.09
N VAL A 307 -7.17 23.52 -3.27
CA VAL A 307 -8.10 24.02 -4.27
C VAL A 307 -9.51 23.94 -3.68
N ALA A 308 -10.31 24.97 -3.86
CA ALA A 308 -11.70 24.92 -3.51
C ALA A 308 -12.53 25.81 -4.42
N GLU A 309 -13.59 25.24 -4.95
CA GLU A 309 -14.54 25.92 -5.81
C GLU A 309 -15.77 26.41 -5.07
N ASN A 310 -16.28 27.56 -5.50
CA ASN A 310 -17.63 27.99 -5.17
C ASN A 310 -18.63 27.25 -6.09
N PRO A 311 -19.70 26.63 -5.56
CA PRO A 311 -20.68 25.91 -6.37
C PRO A 311 -21.65 26.81 -7.14
N ASP A 312 -21.85 28.04 -6.69
CA ASP A 312 -22.86 28.97 -7.22
C ASP A 312 -22.25 29.99 -8.19
N GLU A 313 -20.94 30.26 -8.07
CA GLU A 313 -20.21 31.23 -8.87
C GLU A 313 -18.90 30.64 -9.43
N PRO A 314 -18.42 31.05 -10.61
CA PRO A 314 -17.18 30.57 -11.21
C PRO A 314 -15.94 31.17 -10.50
N LYS A 315 -15.75 30.77 -9.24
CA LYS A 315 -14.66 31.21 -8.35
C LYS A 315 -13.92 30.00 -7.80
N ILE A 316 -12.60 30.07 -7.84
CA ILE A 316 -11.69 29.08 -7.27
C ILE A 316 -10.72 29.79 -6.32
N GLU A 317 -10.61 29.24 -5.11
CA GLU A 317 -9.57 29.60 -4.16
C GLU A 317 -8.49 28.52 -4.22
N VAL A 318 -7.23 28.90 -4.43
CA VAL A 318 -6.08 28.00 -4.32
C VAL A 318 -5.26 28.34 -3.09
N LEU A 319 -4.62 27.34 -2.48
CA LEU A 319 -3.81 27.49 -1.27
C LEU A 319 -4.53 28.32 -0.20
N ARG A 320 -5.65 27.79 0.31
CA ARG A 320 -6.46 28.46 1.34
C ARG A 320 -5.66 28.84 2.58
N HIS A 321 -4.67 28.00 2.89
CA HIS A 321 -3.71 28.23 3.95
C HIS A 321 -2.32 27.83 3.48
N TYR A 322 -1.33 28.69 3.75
CA TYR A 322 0.07 28.42 3.47
C TYR A 322 0.84 28.35 4.81
N PRO A 323 1.27 27.15 5.24
CA PRO A 323 1.99 26.98 6.49
C PRO A 323 3.24 27.85 6.55
N SER A 324 3.50 28.46 7.71
CA SER A 324 4.72 29.24 7.92
C SER A 324 6.00 28.40 7.73
N SER A 325 5.95 27.11 8.03
CA SER A 325 7.03 26.14 7.80
C SER A 325 7.34 25.93 6.32
N TRP A 326 6.41 26.24 5.41
CA TRP A 326 6.60 26.10 3.96
C TRP A 326 7.17 27.37 3.32
N ARG A 327 7.34 28.46 4.08
CA ARG A 327 7.90 29.71 3.56
C ARG A 327 9.26 29.44 2.89
N GLY A 328 9.42 29.91 1.66
CA GLY A 328 10.62 29.67 0.85
C GLY A 328 10.60 28.34 0.06
N GLN A 329 9.59 27.49 0.23
CA GLN A 329 9.50 26.17 -0.41
C GLN A 329 8.41 26.13 -1.48
N GLY A 330 8.64 25.40 -2.57
CA GLY A 330 7.67 25.33 -3.67
C GLY A 330 6.45 24.47 -3.35
N VAL A 331 5.32 24.79 -3.97
CA VAL A 331 4.14 23.92 -4.03
C VAL A 331 3.72 23.83 -5.48
N GLU A 332 3.44 22.63 -5.97
CA GLU A 332 2.90 22.44 -7.32
C GLU A 332 1.61 21.63 -7.28
N VAL A 333 0.62 22.05 -8.06
CA VAL A 333 -0.65 21.33 -8.27
C VAL A 333 -0.92 21.30 -9.77
N HIS A 334 -1.17 20.11 -10.29
CA HIS A 334 -1.40 19.86 -11.71
C HIS A 334 -2.74 19.16 -11.91
N ASN A 335 -3.55 19.68 -12.84
CA ASN A 335 -4.81 19.10 -13.30
C ASN A 335 -5.83 18.85 -12.18
N ALA A 336 -6.03 19.80 -11.27
CA ALA A 336 -7.08 19.70 -10.26
C ALA A 336 -8.46 19.75 -10.92
N PRO A 337 -9.29 18.70 -10.86
CA PRO A 337 -10.64 18.76 -11.40
C PRO A 337 -11.49 19.68 -10.53
N THR A 338 -12.22 20.63 -11.11
CA THR A 338 -13.19 21.46 -10.39
C THR A 338 -14.52 21.49 -11.13
N LEU A 339 -15.58 22.01 -10.49
CA LEU A 339 -16.87 22.28 -11.13
C LEU A 339 -16.77 23.12 -12.42
N TRP A 340 -15.73 23.95 -12.54
CA TRP A 340 -15.58 24.92 -13.64
C TRP A 340 -14.53 24.51 -14.67
N GLY A 341 -13.93 23.32 -14.53
CA GLY A 341 -12.81 22.83 -15.35
C GLY A 341 -11.55 22.58 -14.52
N SER A 342 -10.45 22.20 -15.18
CA SER A 342 -9.20 21.90 -14.47
C SER A 342 -8.44 23.16 -14.07
N VAL A 343 -7.84 23.19 -12.88
CA VAL A 343 -6.87 24.21 -12.46
C VAL A 343 -5.50 23.60 -12.20
N SER A 344 -4.44 24.27 -12.64
CA SER A 344 -3.06 23.97 -12.27
C SER A 344 -2.40 25.22 -11.73
N PHE A 345 -1.53 25.10 -10.73
CA PHE A 345 -0.75 26.23 -10.25
C PHE A 345 0.56 25.79 -9.63
N ALA A 346 1.53 26.70 -9.58
CA ALA A 346 2.78 26.50 -8.88
C ALA A 346 3.20 27.76 -8.13
N VAL A 347 3.73 27.57 -6.92
CA VAL A 347 4.39 28.62 -6.14
C VAL A 347 5.88 28.38 -6.18
N ARG A 348 6.62 29.41 -6.57
CA ARG A 348 8.09 29.44 -6.51
C ARG A 348 8.55 30.64 -5.69
N TRP A 349 9.76 30.59 -5.16
CA TRP A 349 10.30 31.64 -4.31
C TRP A 349 11.53 32.29 -4.92
N HIS A 350 11.60 33.62 -4.86
CA HIS A 350 12.77 34.42 -5.19
C HIS A 350 13.14 35.27 -3.97
N GLY A 351 14.03 34.74 -3.13
CA GLY A 351 14.23 35.28 -1.78
C GLY A 351 12.95 35.12 -0.96
N ASP A 352 12.50 36.20 -0.31
CA ASP A 352 11.29 36.21 0.51
C ASP A 352 9.99 36.46 -0.28
N ARG A 353 10.05 36.55 -1.62
CA ARG A 353 8.90 36.86 -2.46
C ARG A 353 8.37 35.61 -3.16
N PRO A 354 7.11 35.22 -2.94
CA PRO A 354 6.48 34.16 -3.71
C PRO A 354 6.10 34.65 -5.12
N ALA A 355 6.19 33.76 -6.10
CA ALA A 355 5.70 33.91 -7.45
C ALA A 355 4.71 32.79 -7.74
N LEU A 356 3.47 33.16 -8.03
CA LEU A 356 2.40 32.24 -8.43
C LEU A 356 2.36 32.14 -9.97
N PHE A 357 2.27 30.91 -10.47
CA PHE A 357 1.98 30.55 -11.86
C PHE A 357 0.68 29.76 -11.88
N TRP A 358 -0.20 29.96 -12.86
CA TRP A 358 -1.51 29.32 -12.84
C TRP A 358 -2.13 29.16 -14.22
N ASP A 359 -2.80 28.04 -14.41
CA ASP A 359 -3.66 27.79 -15.56
C ASP A 359 -5.07 27.51 -15.05
N ILE A 360 -6.03 28.33 -15.47
CA ILE A 360 -7.42 28.29 -15.00
C ILE A 360 -8.38 28.29 -16.19
N PRO A 361 -9.58 27.72 -16.04
CA PRO A 361 -10.60 27.78 -17.08
C PRO A 361 -11.01 29.23 -17.40
N VAL A 362 -11.35 29.49 -18.66
CA VAL A 362 -11.77 30.82 -19.11
C VAL A 362 -13.04 31.27 -18.37
N GLY A 363 -13.04 32.51 -17.86
CA GLY A 363 -14.18 33.09 -17.16
C GLY A 363 -14.27 32.74 -15.67
N VAL A 364 -13.29 32.00 -15.15
CA VAL A 364 -13.16 31.70 -13.71
C VAL A 364 -12.28 32.73 -13.02
N GLU A 365 -12.69 33.13 -11.83
CA GLU A 365 -11.90 33.99 -10.95
C GLU A 365 -11.08 33.14 -9.97
N LEU A 366 -9.79 33.46 -9.85
CA LEU A 366 -8.83 32.77 -8.99
C LEU A 366 -8.37 33.71 -7.86
N SER A 367 -8.32 33.21 -6.63
CA SER A 367 -7.69 33.88 -5.48
C SER A 367 -6.73 32.95 -4.73
N VAL A 368 -5.81 33.52 -3.94
CA VAL A 368 -4.75 32.76 -3.21
C VAL A 368 -4.61 33.20 -1.75
N PRO A 369 -5.66 33.06 -0.92
CA PRO A 369 -5.74 33.73 0.38
C PRO A 369 -4.67 33.30 1.39
N GLY A 370 -4.08 32.11 1.24
CA GLY A 370 -2.99 31.67 2.10
C GLY A 370 -1.67 32.40 1.88
N LEU A 371 -1.49 33.08 0.74
CA LEU A 371 -0.29 33.89 0.44
C LEU A 371 -0.59 35.39 0.39
N ASP A 372 -1.70 35.77 -0.24
CA ASP A 372 -2.17 37.15 -0.37
C ASP A 372 -3.70 37.17 -0.41
N ALA A 373 -4.32 37.70 0.64
CA ALA A 373 -5.77 37.73 0.80
C ALA A 373 -6.48 38.68 -0.17
N ASP A 374 -5.76 39.66 -0.73
CA ASP A 374 -6.31 40.66 -1.63
C ASP A 374 -6.09 40.29 -3.11
N PHE A 375 -5.29 39.25 -3.39
CA PHE A 375 -5.00 38.81 -4.75
C PHE A 375 -6.20 38.12 -5.40
N VAL A 376 -6.59 38.64 -6.57
CA VAL A 376 -7.63 38.07 -7.43
C VAL A 376 -7.24 38.25 -8.90
N THR A 377 -7.51 37.25 -9.74
CA THR A 377 -7.30 37.31 -11.21
C THR A 377 -8.36 36.52 -11.98
N ARG A 378 -8.51 36.82 -13.28
CA ARG A 378 -9.38 36.09 -14.22
C ARG A 378 -8.65 35.66 -15.50
N GLU A 379 -7.38 36.04 -15.63
CA GLU A 379 -6.57 35.75 -16.81
C GLU A 379 -5.68 34.53 -16.54
N PRO A 380 -5.61 33.53 -17.44
CA PRO A 380 -4.66 32.42 -17.33
C PRO A 380 -3.22 32.91 -17.54
N LYS A 381 -2.22 32.30 -16.87
CA LYS A 381 -0.82 32.78 -16.89
C LYS A 381 0.27 31.70 -16.90
#